data_AF-A0AAV8CEX1-F1
#
_entry.id   AF-A0AAV8CEX1-F1
#
_cell.length_a   1.000
_cell.length_b   1.000
_cell.length_c   1.000
_cell.angle_alpha   90.00
_cell.angle_beta   90.00
_cell.angle_gamma   90.00
#
_symmetry.space_group_name_H-M   'P 1'
#
loop_
_entity.id
_entity.type
_entity.pdbx_description
1 polymer ?
#
loop_
_entity_poly.entity_id
_entity_poly.type
_entity_poly.pdbx_seq_one_letter_code
_entity_poly.pdbx_strand_id
1 'polypeptide(L)'
;MGFRNTAGAENHQAVALRISGDFGAFYKCRFDGFQDTLYTHTGRQFFRDCTVSGTIDFIFGNSAVVFQNCVIICNRPLDNQQNTITAHGRTDPNMKTGVVFQNCQIVADKALEADKAKLPSYLGRPWKLYSRAVIMESSIGDYIHPEGWFPWNGDFALKTLYFAEYGNTGPGASTAGRVKWGTFHVITKADATQFTAGAFINANNWLASTGVPNYLGFKA
;
A
#
# COMPACT_ATOMS: atom_id res chain seq x y z
N MET A 1 -11.42 -16.69 0.16
CA MET A 1 -10.91 -17.11 1.49
C MET A 1 -10.67 -15.86 2.34
N GLY A 2 -10.77 -15.93 3.68
CA GLY A 2 -10.57 -14.78 4.57
C GLY A 2 -9.56 -15.08 5.68
N PHE A 3 -8.67 -14.13 5.98
CA PHE A 3 -7.72 -14.16 7.10
C PHE A 3 -8.00 -12.96 7.99
N ARG A 4 -8.20 -13.18 9.29
CA ARG A 4 -8.61 -12.11 10.20
C ARG A 4 -7.91 -12.23 11.54
N ASN A 5 -7.48 -11.10 12.07
CA ASN A 5 -7.09 -10.95 13.47
C ASN A 5 -8.10 -10.05 14.21
N THR A 6 -8.62 -10.52 15.34
CA THR A 6 -9.68 -9.84 16.11
C THR A 6 -9.16 -9.18 17.39
N ALA A 7 -7.84 -8.98 17.54
CA ALA A 7 -7.27 -8.37 18.74
C ALA A 7 -7.85 -6.98 19.06
N GLY A 8 -8.16 -6.17 18.04
CA GLY A 8 -8.68 -4.81 18.22
C GLY A 8 -7.59 -3.74 18.26
N ALA A 9 -7.98 -2.48 18.06
CA ALA A 9 -7.05 -1.34 17.97
C ALA A 9 -6.30 -1.03 19.27
N GLU A 10 -6.87 -1.39 20.42
CA GLU A 10 -6.28 -1.24 21.76
C GLU A 10 -5.02 -2.12 21.96
N ASN A 11 -4.90 -3.20 21.18
CA ASN A 11 -3.85 -4.22 21.37
C ASN A 11 -2.62 -4.02 20.46
N HIS A 12 -2.49 -2.84 19.84
CA HIS A 12 -1.39 -2.49 18.95
C HIS A 12 -1.19 -3.51 17.81
N GLN A 13 0.04 -3.92 17.51
CA GLN A 13 0.38 -4.78 16.36
C GLN A 13 -0.28 -6.16 16.46
N ALA A 14 -1.10 -6.50 15.46
CA ALA A 14 -1.80 -7.79 15.42
C ALA A 14 -2.00 -8.28 13.98
N VAL A 15 -1.04 -9.08 13.49
CA VAL A 15 -1.01 -9.58 12.11
C VAL A 15 -2.14 -10.57 11.84
N ALA A 16 -2.87 -10.39 10.74
CA ALA A 16 -3.84 -11.35 10.21
C ALA A 16 -3.20 -12.38 9.29
N LEU A 17 -2.25 -11.97 8.45
CA LEU A 17 -1.44 -12.87 7.63
C LEU A 17 -0.02 -12.34 7.45
N ARG A 18 0.96 -13.24 7.57
CA ARG A 18 2.36 -13.02 7.19
C ARG A 18 2.74 -13.94 6.04
N ILE A 19 3.34 -13.38 4.99
CA ILE A 19 3.82 -14.13 3.82
C ILE A 19 5.34 -14.04 3.74
N SER A 20 6.02 -15.17 3.86
CA SER A 20 7.50 -15.26 3.77
C SER A 20 8.00 -16.16 2.64
N GLY A 21 7.10 -16.64 1.77
CA GLY A 21 7.45 -17.40 0.57
C GLY A 21 7.63 -16.49 -0.63
N ASP A 22 8.36 -16.98 -1.64
CA ASP A 22 8.43 -16.36 -2.95
C ASP A 22 7.27 -16.85 -3.84
N PHE A 23 6.87 -16.04 -4.82
CA PHE A 23 5.77 -16.34 -5.73
C PHE A 23 4.41 -16.58 -5.05
N GLY A 24 4.10 -15.80 -4.01
CA GLY A 24 2.80 -15.85 -3.34
C GLY A 24 1.71 -15.15 -4.16
N ALA A 25 0.65 -15.87 -4.56
CA ALA A 25 -0.51 -15.28 -5.25
C ALA A 25 -1.80 -15.45 -4.44
N PHE A 26 -2.58 -14.37 -4.34
CA PHE A 26 -3.87 -14.36 -3.63
C PHE A 26 -4.94 -13.78 -4.55
N TYR A 27 -6.04 -14.52 -4.72
CA TYR A 27 -7.15 -14.13 -5.60
C TYR A 27 -8.47 -14.20 -4.84
N LYS A 28 -9.25 -13.10 -4.85
CA LYS A 28 -10.55 -13.02 -4.14
C LYS A 28 -10.43 -13.40 -2.65
N CYS A 29 -9.37 -12.90 -2.03
CA CYS A 29 -9.11 -13.06 -0.60
C CYS A 29 -9.46 -11.79 0.17
N ARG A 30 -9.75 -11.96 1.47
CA ARG A 30 -9.98 -10.85 2.40
C ARG A 30 -9.00 -10.94 3.57
N PHE A 31 -8.41 -9.81 3.93
CA PHE A 31 -7.46 -9.67 5.04
C PHE A 31 -7.97 -8.57 5.96
N ASP A 32 -8.37 -8.92 7.18
CA ASP A 32 -8.98 -7.98 8.12
C ASP A 32 -8.21 -7.91 9.43
N GLY A 33 -7.90 -6.70 9.87
CA GLY A 33 -7.27 -6.43 11.15
C GLY A 33 -7.36 -4.95 11.52
N PHE A 34 -6.41 -4.52 12.34
CA PHE A 34 -6.25 -3.12 12.75
C PHE A 34 -4.82 -2.70 12.39
N GLN A 35 -3.95 -2.58 13.39
CA GLN A 35 -2.54 -2.31 13.16
C GLN A 35 -1.81 -3.56 12.68
N ASP A 36 -0.94 -3.40 11.67
CA ASP A 36 -0.08 -4.45 11.11
C ASP A 36 -0.87 -5.62 10.47
N THR A 37 -2.02 -5.36 9.84
CA THR A 37 -2.92 -6.42 9.31
C THR A 37 -2.23 -7.41 8.37
N LEU A 38 -1.54 -6.93 7.33
CA LEU A 38 -0.96 -7.74 6.28
C LEU A 38 0.56 -7.56 6.23
N TYR A 39 1.28 -8.56 6.70
CA TYR A 39 2.74 -8.55 6.70
C TYR A 39 3.30 -9.20 5.42
N THR A 40 3.50 -8.38 4.41
CA THR A 40 4.17 -8.73 3.14
C THR A 40 5.68 -8.84 3.35
N HIS A 41 6.09 -9.80 4.18
CA HIS A 41 7.42 -9.86 4.81
C HIS A 41 8.56 -9.93 3.79
N THR A 42 8.55 -10.90 2.87
CA THR A 42 9.61 -11.08 1.85
C THR A 42 9.11 -11.85 0.62
N GLY A 43 9.94 -11.94 -0.42
CA GLY A 43 9.63 -12.61 -1.69
C GLY A 43 8.81 -11.76 -2.65
N ARG A 44 8.45 -12.33 -3.79
CA ARG A 44 7.53 -11.73 -4.77
C ARG A 44 6.10 -12.14 -4.46
N GLN A 45 5.20 -11.17 -4.44
CA GLN A 45 3.81 -11.39 -4.06
C GLN A 45 2.85 -10.65 -5.01
N PHE A 46 1.71 -11.27 -5.27
CA PHE A 46 0.67 -10.70 -6.13
C PHE A 46 -0.71 -10.88 -5.49
N PHE A 47 -1.46 -9.79 -5.37
CA PHE A 47 -2.82 -9.78 -4.83
C PHE A 47 -3.77 -9.29 -5.91
N ARG A 48 -4.79 -10.08 -6.25
CA ARG A 48 -5.78 -9.77 -7.28
C ARG A 48 -7.20 -9.85 -6.72
N ASP A 49 -7.99 -8.81 -6.98
CA ASP A 49 -9.41 -8.75 -6.56
C ASP A 49 -9.57 -9.03 -5.05
N CYS A 50 -8.60 -8.61 -4.25
CA CYS A 50 -8.58 -8.83 -2.81
C CYS A 50 -9.12 -7.61 -2.05
N THR A 51 -9.54 -7.82 -0.82
CA THR A 51 -9.85 -6.74 0.13
C THR A 51 -8.88 -6.78 1.30
N VAL A 52 -8.27 -5.65 1.62
CA VAL A 52 -7.42 -5.49 2.82
C VAL A 52 -8.01 -4.38 3.67
N SER A 53 -8.25 -4.62 4.96
CA SER A 53 -8.75 -3.61 5.89
C SER A 53 -7.88 -3.48 7.14
N GLY A 54 -7.64 -2.25 7.59
CA GLY A 54 -6.84 -1.98 8.79
C GLY A 54 -6.72 -0.49 9.13
N THR A 55 -5.87 -0.18 10.10
CA THR A 55 -5.69 1.18 10.64
C THR A 55 -4.27 1.72 10.43
N ILE A 56 -3.32 1.33 11.28
CA ILE A 56 -1.94 1.79 11.26
C ILE A 56 -1.04 0.75 10.59
N ASP A 57 -0.22 1.19 9.63
CA ASP A 57 0.78 0.38 8.93
C ASP A 57 0.23 -0.96 8.40
N PHE A 58 -1.04 -0.99 7.99
CA PHE A 58 -1.76 -2.25 7.85
C PHE A 58 -1.36 -3.06 6.61
N ILE A 59 -0.57 -2.49 5.70
CA ILE A 59 0.20 -3.21 4.68
C ILE A 59 1.68 -2.85 4.86
N PHE A 60 2.48 -3.77 5.37
CA PHE A 60 3.88 -3.51 5.71
C PHE A 60 4.80 -4.68 5.34
N GLY A 61 6.11 -4.45 5.42
CA GLY A 61 7.14 -5.45 5.10
C GLY A 61 8.11 -5.01 4.01
N ASN A 62 8.87 -5.97 3.47
CA ASN A 62 9.95 -5.71 2.51
C ASN A 62 9.89 -6.70 1.32
N SER A 63 8.69 -7.14 0.94
CA SER A 63 8.48 -7.92 -0.28
C SER A 63 8.56 -7.05 -1.54
N ALA A 64 8.66 -7.69 -2.71
CA ALA A 64 8.28 -7.07 -3.97
C ALA A 64 6.82 -7.45 -4.24
N VAL A 65 5.89 -6.53 -3.97
CA VAL A 65 4.46 -6.85 -3.98
C VAL A 65 3.66 -5.91 -4.87
N VAL A 66 2.74 -6.48 -5.64
CA VAL A 66 1.75 -5.75 -6.44
C VAL A 66 0.34 -6.15 -5.99
N PHE A 67 -0.46 -5.16 -5.61
CA PHE A 67 -1.90 -5.29 -5.45
C PHE A 67 -2.57 -4.74 -6.69
N GLN A 68 -3.39 -5.54 -7.33
CA GLN A 68 -4.04 -5.20 -8.59
C GLN A 68 -5.55 -5.39 -8.47
N ASN A 69 -6.32 -4.35 -8.77
CA ASN A 69 -7.78 -4.39 -8.65
C ASN A 69 -8.27 -4.77 -7.24
N CYS A 70 -7.55 -4.33 -6.21
CA CYS A 70 -7.90 -4.58 -4.82
C CYS A 70 -8.70 -3.42 -4.22
N VAL A 71 -9.48 -3.72 -3.18
CA VAL A 71 -10.11 -2.71 -2.32
C VAL A 71 -9.31 -2.60 -1.04
N ILE A 72 -8.77 -1.42 -0.78
CA ILE A 72 -7.96 -1.09 0.39
C ILE A 72 -8.82 -0.22 1.30
N ILE A 73 -9.27 -0.79 2.41
CA ILE A 73 -10.23 -0.16 3.33
C ILE A 73 -9.47 0.35 4.56
N CYS A 74 -9.48 1.66 4.75
CA CYS A 74 -8.96 2.28 5.95
C CYS A 74 -10.05 2.35 7.01
N ASN A 75 -9.88 1.63 8.11
CA ASN A 75 -10.84 1.59 9.21
C ASN A 75 -10.63 2.77 10.15
N ARG A 76 -11.66 3.16 10.91
CA ARG A 76 -11.52 4.16 11.97
C ARG A 76 -10.52 3.67 13.05
N PRO A 77 -9.47 4.44 13.37
CA PRO A 77 -8.56 4.12 14.47
C PRO A 77 -9.11 4.63 15.81
N LEU A 78 -8.33 4.51 16.89
CA LEU A 78 -8.61 5.20 18.14
C LEU A 78 -8.40 6.72 17.99
N ASP A 79 -8.99 7.51 18.88
CA ASP A 79 -9.05 8.97 18.76
C ASP A 79 -7.67 9.66 18.81
N ASN A 80 -6.68 9.01 19.41
CA ASN A 80 -5.30 9.49 19.53
C ASN A 80 -4.35 8.89 18.49
N GLN A 81 -4.87 8.20 17.48
CA GLN A 81 -4.11 7.51 16.44
C GLN A 81 -4.32 8.15 15.07
N GLN A 82 -3.43 7.79 14.14
CA GLN A 82 -3.43 8.28 12.77
C GLN A 82 -3.21 7.08 11.87
N ASN A 83 -3.97 7.00 10.77
CA ASN A 83 -3.89 5.86 9.87
C ASN A 83 -2.75 6.03 8.86
N THR A 84 -2.09 4.92 8.56
CA THR A 84 -1.10 4.80 7.50
C THR A 84 -1.36 3.51 6.75
N ILE A 85 -1.61 3.61 5.45
CA ILE A 85 -1.90 2.41 4.65
C ILE A 85 -0.65 1.55 4.51
N THR A 86 0.49 2.17 4.17
CA THR A 86 1.74 1.45 3.94
C THR A 86 2.87 1.82 4.90
N ALA A 87 3.66 0.81 5.29
CA ALA A 87 4.94 0.96 5.97
C ALA A 87 6.00 0.06 5.33
N HIS A 88 6.52 0.47 4.18
CA HIS A 88 7.50 -0.34 3.45
C HIS A 88 8.89 -0.28 4.10
N GLY A 89 9.50 -1.45 4.27
CA GLY A 89 10.68 -1.69 5.09
C GLY A 89 11.97 -1.93 4.32
N ARG A 90 12.16 -1.32 3.15
CA ARG A 90 13.42 -1.47 2.39
C ARG A 90 14.59 -0.77 3.09
N THR A 91 15.62 -1.55 3.41
CA THR A 91 16.81 -1.09 4.15
C THR A 91 18.03 -0.83 3.28
N ASP A 92 18.05 -1.33 2.05
CA ASP A 92 19.18 -1.21 1.13
C ASP A 92 18.68 -0.79 -0.27
N PRO A 93 19.33 0.18 -0.95
CA PRO A 93 18.88 0.67 -2.25
C PRO A 93 18.93 -0.38 -3.36
N ASN A 94 19.78 -1.40 -3.23
CA ASN A 94 19.95 -2.49 -4.21
C ASN A 94 18.84 -3.55 -4.10
N MET A 95 18.06 -3.54 -3.01
CA MET A 95 16.89 -4.41 -2.90
C MET A 95 15.82 -3.99 -3.91
N LYS A 96 15.41 -4.96 -4.74
CA LYS A 96 14.32 -4.79 -5.73
C LYS A 96 12.94 -4.98 -5.09
N THR A 97 12.74 -4.47 -3.88
CA THR A 97 11.51 -4.61 -3.08
C THR A 97 10.71 -3.32 -3.05
N GLY A 98 9.42 -3.38 -2.78
CA GLY A 98 8.51 -2.25 -2.83
C GLY A 98 7.07 -2.72 -2.77
N VAL A 99 6.18 -1.81 -2.35
CA VAL A 99 4.73 -2.02 -2.44
C VAL A 99 4.16 -1.20 -3.60
N VAL A 100 3.38 -1.85 -4.46
CA VAL A 100 2.69 -1.21 -5.58
C VAL A 100 1.20 -1.46 -5.48
N PHE A 101 0.39 -0.41 -5.54
CA PHE A 101 -1.05 -0.50 -5.76
C PHE A 101 -1.35 -0.05 -7.19
N GLN A 102 -1.95 -0.93 -7.98
CA GLN A 102 -2.34 -0.66 -9.36
C GLN A 102 -3.83 -0.88 -9.55
N ASN A 103 -4.54 0.13 -10.03
CA ASN A 103 -5.99 0.04 -10.27
C ASN A 103 -6.75 -0.41 -9.01
N CYS A 104 -6.36 0.10 -7.84
CA CYS A 104 -7.01 -0.20 -6.57
C CYS A 104 -8.05 0.86 -6.20
N GLN A 105 -8.98 0.50 -5.31
CA GLN A 105 -9.87 1.44 -4.65
C GLN A 105 -9.40 1.66 -3.22
N ILE A 106 -8.97 2.88 -2.90
CA ILE A 106 -8.50 3.28 -1.56
C ILE A 106 -9.63 4.08 -0.90
N VAL A 107 -10.30 3.46 0.07
CA VAL A 107 -11.56 3.95 0.65
C VAL A 107 -11.53 3.91 2.17
N ALA A 108 -12.32 4.78 2.82
CA ALA A 108 -12.58 4.73 4.24
C ALA A 108 -13.75 3.78 4.56
N ASP A 109 -13.75 3.18 5.74
CA ASP A 109 -14.98 2.63 6.30
C ASP A 109 -15.95 3.76 6.70
N LYS A 110 -17.22 3.40 6.99
CA LYS A 110 -18.25 4.40 7.31
C LYS A 110 -17.92 5.21 8.58
N ALA A 111 -17.21 4.61 9.53
CA ALA A 111 -16.91 5.24 10.81
C ALA A 111 -15.78 6.27 10.65
N LEU A 112 -14.75 5.96 9.86
CA LEU A 112 -13.69 6.88 9.50
C LEU A 112 -14.23 8.01 8.61
N GLU A 113 -15.11 7.70 7.67
CA GLU A 113 -15.73 8.72 6.81
C GLU A 113 -16.46 9.80 7.64
N ALA A 114 -17.14 9.41 8.72
CA ALA A 114 -17.80 10.32 9.65
C ALA A 114 -16.82 11.20 10.47
N ASP A 115 -15.59 10.72 10.69
CA ASP A 115 -14.57 11.39 11.52
C ASP A 115 -13.33 11.83 10.71
N LYS A 116 -13.39 11.83 9.38
CA LYS A 116 -12.23 12.07 8.49
C LYS A 116 -11.54 13.42 8.69
N ALA A 117 -12.28 14.41 9.16
CA ALA A 117 -11.75 15.74 9.50
C ALA A 117 -10.93 15.76 10.79
N LYS A 118 -11.13 14.78 11.69
CA LYS A 118 -10.45 14.68 12.99
C LYS A 118 -9.33 13.63 12.98
N LEU A 119 -9.49 12.58 12.18
CA LEU A 119 -8.60 11.41 12.16
C LEU A 119 -7.85 11.36 10.82
N PRO A 120 -6.70 12.05 10.71
CA PRO A 120 -5.98 12.12 9.45
C PRO A 120 -5.46 10.73 9.04
N SER A 121 -5.53 10.45 7.75
CA SER A 121 -5.09 9.21 7.14
C SER A 121 -4.11 9.47 6.00
N TYR A 122 -3.11 8.62 5.85
CA TYR A 122 -2.03 8.79 4.87
C TYR A 122 -1.80 7.51 4.06
N LEU A 123 -1.30 7.65 2.83
CA LEU A 123 -0.93 6.56 1.93
C LEU A 123 0.21 5.71 2.50
N GLY A 124 1.06 6.29 3.34
CA GLY A 124 2.07 5.54 4.08
C GLY A 124 3.12 6.40 4.76
N ARG A 125 4.07 5.71 5.41
CA ARG A 125 5.24 6.28 6.07
C ARG A 125 6.50 5.39 5.92
N PRO A 126 7.71 5.97 5.93
CA PRO A 126 8.92 5.22 5.61
C PRO A 126 9.49 4.45 6.82
N TRP A 127 9.02 3.23 7.05
CA TRP A 127 9.53 2.39 8.17
C TRP A 127 11.05 2.18 8.14
N LYS A 128 11.66 2.15 6.95
CA LYS A 128 13.11 2.01 6.75
C LYS A 128 13.65 3.02 5.74
N LEU A 129 14.97 3.21 5.79
CA LEU A 129 15.69 4.32 5.15
C LEU A 129 15.41 4.46 3.64
N TYR A 130 15.21 3.35 2.92
CA TYR A 130 14.97 3.35 1.47
C TYR A 130 13.55 2.94 1.12
N SER A 131 12.59 3.20 2.01
CA SER A 131 11.16 2.86 1.83
C SER A 131 10.68 3.18 0.42
N ARG A 132 9.85 2.29 -0.15
CA ARG A 132 9.42 2.39 -1.54
C ARG A 132 7.97 1.97 -1.70
N ALA A 133 7.13 2.91 -2.10
CA ALA A 133 5.70 2.70 -2.30
C ALA A 133 5.24 3.45 -3.55
N VAL A 134 4.41 2.80 -4.37
CA VAL A 134 3.86 3.39 -5.60
C VAL A 134 2.36 3.18 -5.63
N ILE A 135 1.61 4.26 -5.83
CA ILE A 135 0.15 4.25 -5.95
C ILE A 135 -0.19 4.71 -7.37
N MET A 136 -0.72 3.83 -8.20
CA MET A 136 -0.98 4.13 -9.60
C MET A 136 -2.33 3.62 -10.10
N GLU A 137 -2.91 4.36 -11.05
CA GLU A 137 -4.22 4.08 -11.67
C GLU A 137 -5.36 3.86 -10.65
N SER A 138 -5.20 4.33 -9.42
CA SER A 138 -6.07 3.99 -8.30
C SER A 138 -7.03 5.12 -7.98
N SER A 139 -8.22 4.80 -7.47
CA SER A 139 -9.14 5.81 -6.95
C SER A 139 -8.87 6.06 -5.47
N ILE A 140 -8.70 7.32 -5.06
CA ILE A 140 -8.36 7.72 -3.70
C ILE A 140 -9.49 8.57 -3.10
N GLY A 141 -10.05 8.12 -1.96
CA GLY A 141 -11.05 8.87 -1.20
C GLY A 141 -10.49 10.14 -0.55
N ASP A 142 -11.36 11.10 -0.24
CA ASP A 142 -11.00 12.43 0.30
C ASP A 142 -10.64 12.44 1.79
N TYR A 143 -10.70 11.28 2.45
CA TYR A 143 -10.21 11.08 3.82
C TYR A 143 -8.67 11.04 3.89
N ILE A 144 -7.98 10.87 2.76
CA ILE A 144 -6.52 10.96 2.70
C ILE A 144 -6.11 12.43 2.81
N HIS A 145 -5.28 12.72 3.81
CA HIS A 145 -4.77 14.06 4.07
C HIS A 145 -4.06 14.62 2.81
N PRO A 146 -4.19 15.91 2.47
CA PRO A 146 -3.59 16.48 1.26
C PRO A 146 -2.08 16.23 1.11
N GLU A 147 -1.34 16.19 2.21
CA GLU A 147 0.09 15.83 2.24
C GLU A 147 0.36 14.43 1.69
N GLY A 148 -0.60 13.51 1.79
CA GLY A 148 -0.59 12.16 1.24
C GLY A 148 0.31 11.18 2.00
N TRP A 149 1.51 11.61 2.37
CA TRP A 149 2.55 10.77 2.99
C TRP A 149 2.97 11.35 4.33
N PHE A 150 3.27 10.49 5.30
CA PHE A 150 3.57 10.89 6.68
C PHE A 150 5.05 10.59 7.04
N PRO A 151 5.76 11.50 7.73
CA PRO A 151 7.11 11.20 8.20
C PRO A 151 7.12 10.05 9.19
N TRP A 152 8.18 9.26 9.21
CA TRP A 152 8.35 8.21 10.23
C TRP A 152 8.76 8.82 11.58
N ASN A 153 9.84 9.60 11.57
CA ASN A 153 10.33 10.36 12.70
C ASN A 153 11.24 11.49 12.20
N GLY A 154 10.84 12.75 12.37
CA GLY A 154 11.60 13.91 11.89
C GLY A 154 11.90 13.82 10.39
N ASP A 155 13.16 13.99 10.02
CA ASP A 155 13.64 13.96 8.63
C ASP A 155 14.16 12.57 8.18
N PHE A 156 13.96 11.52 8.99
CA PHE A 156 14.37 10.16 8.67
C PHE A 156 13.80 9.71 7.31
N ALA A 157 14.66 9.13 6.47
CA ALA A 157 14.36 8.60 5.14
C ALA A 157 13.89 9.61 4.08
N LEU A 158 13.59 10.87 4.43
CA LEU A 158 13.03 11.85 3.48
C LEU A 158 13.98 12.21 2.32
N LYS A 159 15.27 11.88 2.46
CA LYS A 159 16.30 12.08 1.41
C LYS A 159 16.60 10.83 0.59
N THR A 160 16.04 9.67 0.95
CA THR A 160 16.43 8.35 0.40
C THR A 160 15.26 7.43 0.03
N LEU A 161 14.05 7.70 0.53
CA LEU A 161 12.84 6.96 0.15
C LEU A 161 12.50 7.16 -1.33
N TYR A 162 11.53 6.40 -1.82
CA TYR A 162 10.92 6.61 -3.14
C TYR A 162 9.42 6.41 -3.01
N PHE A 163 8.66 7.49 -2.89
CA PHE A 163 7.21 7.45 -2.92
C PHE A 163 6.72 8.07 -4.22
N ALA A 164 5.80 7.38 -4.90
CA ALA A 164 5.35 7.82 -6.20
C ALA A 164 3.85 7.65 -6.44
N GLU A 165 3.29 8.57 -7.20
CA GLU A 165 1.90 8.55 -7.65
C GLU A 165 1.80 8.70 -9.17
N TYR A 166 0.92 7.93 -9.82
CA TYR A 166 0.69 8.01 -11.27
C TYR A 166 -0.78 7.78 -11.64
N GLY A 167 -1.39 8.74 -12.34
CA GLY A 167 -2.72 8.54 -12.95
C GLY A 167 -3.83 8.17 -11.96
N ASN A 168 -3.71 8.57 -10.69
CA ASN A 168 -4.75 8.34 -9.69
C ASN A 168 -5.95 9.26 -9.94
N THR A 169 -7.13 8.83 -9.50
CA THR A 169 -8.40 9.55 -9.65
C THR A 169 -9.14 9.63 -8.31
N GLY A 170 -10.27 10.34 -8.27
CA GLY A 170 -11.04 10.52 -7.06
C GLY A 170 -10.60 11.73 -6.24
N PRO A 171 -11.39 12.10 -5.22
CA PRO A 171 -11.26 13.40 -4.57
C PRO A 171 -9.99 13.54 -3.69
N GLY A 172 -9.37 12.44 -3.26
CA GLY A 172 -8.07 12.45 -2.55
C GLY A 172 -6.83 12.36 -3.44
N ALA A 173 -6.99 12.29 -4.77
CA ALA A 173 -5.88 12.04 -5.70
C ALA A 173 -5.11 13.31 -6.12
N SER A 174 -5.59 14.50 -5.78
CA SER A 174 -4.87 15.75 -6.10
C SER A 174 -3.49 15.76 -5.46
N THR A 175 -2.46 15.98 -6.27
CA THR A 175 -1.07 16.04 -5.80
C THR A 175 -0.60 17.46 -5.43
N ALA A 176 -1.44 18.48 -5.65
CA ALA A 176 -1.08 19.88 -5.43
C ALA A 176 -0.72 20.21 -3.96
N GLY A 177 -1.27 19.45 -3.01
CA GLY A 177 -1.01 19.60 -1.57
C GLY A 177 -0.03 18.59 -0.98
N ARG A 178 0.61 17.75 -1.80
CA ARG A 178 1.51 16.69 -1.31
C ARG A 178 2.74 17.26 -0.62
N VAL A 179 3.35 16.43 0.22
CA VAL A 179 4.65 16.71 0.84
C VAL A 179 5.69 17.18 -0.19
N LYS A 180 6.58 18.08 0.23
CA LYS A 180 7.63 18.66 -0.62
C LYS A 180 8.97 17.90 -0.55
N TRP A 181 8.94 16.61 -0.21
CA TRP A 181 10.16 15.81 -0.12
C TRP A 181 10.71 15.61 -1.54
N GLY A 182 12.01 15.83 -1.75
CA GLY A 182 12.65 15.64 -3.06
C GLY A 182 12.61 14.20 -3.59
N THR A 183 12.18 13.27 -2.74
CA THR A 183 12.02 11.83 -2.97
C THR A 183 10.55 11.38 -3.15
N PHE A 184 9.61 12.33 -3.08
CA PHE A 184 8.24 12.14 -3.54
C PHE A 184 8.15 12.51 -5.03
N HIS A 185 7.46 11.69 -5.81
CA HIS A 185 7.40 11.84 -7.26
C HIS A 185 5.97 11.70 -7.80
N VAL A 186 5.55 12.67 -8.61
CA VAL A 186 4.46 12.45 -9.56
C VAL A 186 5.10 11.98 -10.85
N ILE A 187 4.98 10.69 -11.15
CA ILE A 187 5.78 10.04 -12.19
C ILE A 187 5.03 9.98 -13.53
N THR A 188 5.74 9.73 -14.63
CA THR A 188 5.13 9.54 -15.95
C THR A 188 4.71 8.09 -16.18
N LYS A 189 3.98 7.82 -17.28
CA LYS A 189 3.65 6.44 -17.69
C LYS A 189 4.91 5.59 -17.95
N ALA A 190 5.94 6.22 -18.54
CA ALA A 190 7.20 5.55 -18.82
C ALA A 190 7.88 5.09 -17.52
N ASP A 191 7.95 5.99 -16.54
CA ASP A 191 8.48 5.68 -15.21
C ASP A 191 7.65 4.60 -14.50
N ALA A 192 6.32 4.71 -14.56
CA ALA A 192 5.38 3.78 -13.91
C ALA A 192 5.44 2.35 -14.49
N THR A 193 5.89 2.19 -15.76
CA THR A 193 5.98 0.89 -16.43
C THR A 193 6.81 -0.12 -15.64
N GLN A 194 7.89 0.33 -14.99
CA GLN A 194 8.77 -0.54 -14.20
C GLN A 194 8.10 -1.13 -12.94
N PHE A 195 6.99 -0.54 -12.49
CA PHE A 195 6.23 -0.97 -11.32
C PHE A 195 5.04 -1.88 -11.67
N THR A 196 4.79 -2.14 -12.95
CA THR A 196 3.76 -3.09 -13.39
C THR A 196 4.13 -4.53 -13.02
N ALA A 197 3.14 -5.42 -12.90
CA ALA A 197 3.38 -6.81 -12.45
C ALA A 197 4.42 -7.55 -13.31
N GLY A 198 4.38 -7.36 -14.63
CA GLY A 198 5.31 -7.98 -15.57
C GLY A 198 6.76 -7.58 -15.33
N ALA A 199 7.01 -6.30 -15.05
CA ALA A 199 8.36 -5.75 -14.86
C ALA A 199 8.85 -5.87 -13.41
N PHE A 200 8.00 -5.57 -12.43
CA PHE A 200 8.39 -5.40 -11.04
C PHE A 200 8.60 -6.73 -10.31
N ILE A 201 7.71 -7.70 -10.55
CA ILE A 201 7.72 -9.01 -9.89
C ILE A 201 7.94 -10.17 -10.86
N ASN A 202 8.37 -9.87 -12.10
CA ASN A 202 8.56 -10.84 -13.18
C ASN A 202 7.35 -11.76 -13.37
N ALA A 203 6.13 -11.21 -13.27
CA ALA A 203 4.87 -11.96 -13.26
C ALA A 203 4.72 -12.95 -14.43
N ASN A 204 5.26 -12.60 -15.60
CA ASN A 204 5.29 -13.44 -16.81
C ASN A 204 5.79 -14.87 -16.55
N ASN A 205 6.72 -15.03 -15.60
CA ASN A 205 7.43 -16.29 -15.41
C ASN A 205 6.71 -17.25 -14.45
N TRP A 206 5.70 -16.78 -13.70
CA TRP A 206 5.14 -17.57 -12.60
C TRP A 206 3.64 -17.40 -12.38
N LEU A 207 3.02 -16.26 -12.72
CA LEU A 207 1.58 -16.10 -12.50
C LEU A 207 0.73 -17.01 -13.40
N ALA A 208 1.20 -17.34 -14.60
CA ALA A 208 0.45 -18.18 -15.53
C ALA A 208 0.11 -19.56 -14.94
N SER A 209 1.03 -20.17 -14.17
CA SER A 209 0.79 -21.48 -13.54
C SER A 209 -0.17 -21.42 -12.34
N THR A 210 -0.44 -20.23 -11.80
CA THR A 210 -1.37 -20.03 -10.67
C THR A 210 -2.84 -19.96 -11.10
N GLY A 211 -3.09 -19.70 -12.39
CA GLY A 211 -4.44 -19.41 -12.90
C GLY A 211 -5.04 -18.07 -12.45
N VAL A 212 -4.30 -17.24 -11.70
CA VAL A 212 -4.79 -15.94 -11.21
C VAL A 212 -4.84 -14.92 -12.36
N PRO A 213 -6.01 -14.29 -12.62
CA PRO A 213 -6.11 -13.23 -13.60
C PRO A 213 -5.17 -12.07 -13.29
N ASN A 214 -4.51 -11.51 -14.30
CA ASN A 214 -3.56 -10.42 -14.10
C ASN A 214 -3.46 -9.54 -15.35
N TYR A 215 -3.07 -8.30 -15.13
CA TYR A 215 -2.49 -7.44 -16.16
C TYR A 215 -0.99 -7.36 -15.91
N LEU A 216 -0.20 -7.72 -16.91
CA LEU A 216 1.26 -7.64 -16.84
C LEU A 216 1.76 -6.19 -16.94
N GLY A 217 1.00 -5.32 -17.61
CA GLY A 217 1.28 -3.89 -17.78
C GLY A 217 0.14 -3.02 -17.26
N PHE A 218 -0.11 -1.90 -17.94
CA PHE A 218 -1.31 -1.08 -17.73
C PHE A 218 -2.54 -1.77 -18.31
N LYS A 219 -3.72 -1.46 -17.76
CA LYS A 219 -4.98 -1.92 -18.34
C LYS A 219 -5.18 -1.20 -19.68
N ALA A 220 -5.37 -1.98 -20.75
CA ALA A 220 -5.69 -1.46 -22.08
C ALA A 220 -7.12 -0.90 -22.14
#